data_AF-A0A4R0QXY2-F1
#
_entry.id   AF-A0A4R0QXY2-F1
#
_cell.length_a   1.000
_cell.length_b   1.000
_cell.length_c   1.000
_cell.angle_alpha   90.00
_cell.angle_beta   90.00
_cell.angle_gamma   90.00
#
_symmetry.space_group_name_H-M   'P 1'
#
loop_
_entity.id
_entity.type
_entity.pdbx_description
1 polymer ?
#
loop_
_entity_poly.entity_id
_entity_poly.type
_entity_poly.pdbx_seq_one_letter_code
_entity_poly.pdbx_strand_id
1 'polypeptide(L)'
;MSCDNAAQAQAITFRCYDRTSGALVAVSAIDLSSSQVSCMPAAESEGLPNPDPGEAPAPSNASIPDSSPNDPLAARRSINLARDTAIRLNGGLSVYRPASCMFAGAAGNPCLSRENDDFVFNIPGGPPGWEQSGEAPSIQTILKIAADGRSVLNELYNGPPQTN
;
A
#
# COMPACT_ATOMS: atom_id res chain seq x y z
N MET A 1 35.22 1.47 37.38
CA MET A 1 34.09 0.52 37.29
C MET A 1 33.38 0.79 35.99
N SER A 2 33.56 -0.08 35.01
CA SER A 2 32.90 -0.02 33.71
C SER A 2 31.94 -1.20 33.62
N CYS A 3 30.65 -0.91 33.41
CA CYS A 3 29.63 -1.88 33.06
C CYS A 3 28.80 -1.32 31.90
N ASP A 4 29.44 -1.07 30.76
CA ASP A 4 28.74 -0.93 29.48
C ASP A 4 28.74 -2.30 28.81
N ASN A 5 27.64 -3.04 28.97
CA ASN A 5 27.33 -4.17 28.12
C ASN A 5 25.82 -4.14 27.84
N ALA A 6 25.43 -3.20 26.98
CA ALA A 6 24.16 -3.30 26.28
C ALA A 6 24.30 -4.44 25.26
N ALA A 7 23.83 -5.62 25.63
CA ALA A 7 23.62 -6.71 24.69
C ALA A 7 22.68 -6.22 23.58
N GLN A 8 23.22 -5.94 22.39
CA GLN A 8 22.43 -5.63 21.22
C GLN A 8 21.73 -6.91 20.76
N ALA A 9 20.47 -7.11 21.15
CA ALA A 9 19.63 -8.12 20.54
C ALA A 9 19.32 -7.68 19.10
N GLN A 10 20.07 -8.20 18.14
CA GLN A 10 19.74 -8.04 16.73
C GLN A 10 18.41 -8.76 16.48
N ALA A 11 17.35 -8.01 16.18
CA ALA A 11 16.08 -8.58 15.82
C ALA A 11 16.22 -9.24 14.44
N ILE A 12 16.48 -10.55 14.41
CA ILE A 12 16.58 -11.33 13.18
C ILE A 12 15.18 -11.37 12.57
N THR A 13 15.03 -10.75 11.41
CA THR A 13 13.77 -10.78 10.66
C THR A 13 13.73 -12.04 9.81
N PHE A 14 12.71 -12.86 9.97
CA PHE A 14 12.45 -14.06 9.19
C PHE A 14 11.41 -13.78 8.12
N ARG A 15 11.70 -14.21 6.89
CA ARG A 15 10.78 -14.17 5.75
C ARG A 15 10.24 -15.56 5.52
N CYS A 16 8.93 -15.72 5.64
CA CYS A 16 8.24 -17.00 5.60
C CYS A 16 7.54 -17.22 4.27
N TYR A 17 7.86 -18.35 3.63
CA TYR A 17 7.35 -18.75 2.33
C TYR A 17 6.51 -20.01 2.46
N ASP A 18 5.40 -20.10 1.75
CA ASP A 18 4.65 -21.34 1.63
C ASP A 18 5.45 -22.36 0.80
N ARG A 19 5.55 -23.61 1.25
CA ARG A 19 6.37 -24.65 0.60
C ARG A 19 5.77 -25.18 -0.70
N THR A 20 4.45 -25.04 -0.87
CA THR A 20 3.74 -25.56 -2.04
C THR A 20 3.82 -24.57 -3.20
N SER A 21 3.71 -23.28 -2.88
CA SER A 21 3.62 -22.19 -3.84
C SER A 21 4.87 -21.32 -3.92
N GLY A 22 5.77 -21.39 -2.93
CA GLY A 22 6.95 -20.51 -2.82
C GLY A 22 6.61 -19.05 -2.52
N ALA A 23 5.33 -18.73 -2.29
CA ALA A 23 4.88 -17.36 -2.06
C ALA A 23 5.21 -16.88 -0.64
N LEU A 24 5.65 -15.63 -0.49
CA LEU A 24 5.86 -15.03 0.82
C LEU A 24 4.50 -14.86 1.53
N VAL A 25 4.33 -15.52 2.67
CA VAL A 25 3.08 -15.50 3.45
C VAL A 25 3.17 -14.66 4.71
N ALA A 26 4.37 -14.47 5.28
CA ALA A 26 4.57 -13.67 6.49
C ALA A 26 6.01 -13.14 6.64
N VAL A 27 6.16 -12.08 7.43
CA VAL A 27 7.45 -11.60 7.95
C VAL A 27 7.33 -11.51 9.46
N SER A 28 8.26 -12.14 10.19
CA SER A 28 8.19 -12.30 11.64
C SER A 28 9.56 -12.10 12.28
N ALA A 29 9.59 -11.65 13.53
CA ALA A 29 10.83 -11.59 14.33
C ALA A 29 11.17 -12.94 15.01
N ILE A 30 10.34 -13.95 14.81
CA ILE A 30 10.53 -15.32 15.30
C ILE A 30 10.36 -16.32 14.15
N ASP A 31 11.03 -17.46 14.23
CA ASP A 31 10.90 -18.54 13.26
C ASP A 31 9.52 -19.21 13.38
N LEU A 32 8.73 -19.12 12.31
CA LEU A 32 7.41 -19.74 12.18
C LEU A 32 7.43 -20.92 11.20
N SER A 33 8.59 -21.54 10.99
CA SER A 33 8.75 -22.68 10.09
C SER A 33 7.89 -23.87 10.55
N SER A 34 7.20 -24.48 9.60
CA SER A 34 6.30 -25.61 9.80
C SER A 34 6.33 -26.56 8.60
N SER A 35 5.49 -27.60 8.61
CA SER A 35 5.36 -28.52 7.47
C SER A 35 4.86 -27.84 6.20
N GLN A 36 4.15 -26.71 6.31
CA GLN A 36 3.59 -25.95 5.20
C GLN A 36 4.38 -24.67 4.90
N VAL A 37 5.11 -24.14 5.88
CA VAL A 37 5.77 -22.82 5.79
C VAL A 37 7.27 -22.96 6.04
N SER A 38 8.10 -22.33 5.22
CA SER A 38 9.55 -22.27 5.37
C SER A 38 10.00 -20.84 5.60
N CYS A 39 10.59 -20.55 6.75
CA CYS A 39 11.09 -19.22 7.08
C CYS A 39 12.62 -19.17 7.01
N MET A 40 13.18 -18.13 6.41
CA MET A 40 14.62 -17.90 6.32
C MET A 40 14.98 -16.54 6.92
N PRO A 41 16.10 -16.42 7.66
CA PRO A 41 16.56 -15.14 8.21
C PRO A 41 16.99 -14.18 7.10
N ALA A 42 16.74 -12.89 7.29
CA ALA A 42 17.02 -11.84 6.31
C ALA A 42 18.46 -11.29 6.34
N ALA A 43 19.39 -11.93 7.04
CA ALA A 43 20.83 -11.62 7.05
C ALA A 43 21.58 -12.92 6.75
N GLU A 44 22.55 -13.03 5.84
CA GLU A 44 23.54 -12.07 5.36
C GLU A 44 23.69 -12.12 3.83
N SER A 45 23.75 -10.94 3.20
CA SER A 45 24.31 -10.76 1.87
C SER A 45 25.55 -9.87 2.01
N GLU A 46 26.62 -10.40 2.61
CA GLU A 46 27.90 -9.71 2.71
C GLU A 46 28.81 -10.18 1.56
N GLY A 47 29.03 -9.30 0.59
CA GLY A 47 29.95 -9.55 -0.52
C GLY A 47 29.65 -8.81 -1.82
N LEU A 48 29.42 -7.50 -1.78
CA LEU A 48 29.49 -6.66 -2.98
C LEU A 48 30.96 -6.31 -3.27
N PRO A 49 31.53 -6.60 -4.44
CA PRO A 49 32.43 -5.65 -5.06
C PRO A 49 31.59 -4.47 -5.58
N ASN A 50 31.98 -3.26 -5.20
CA ASN A 50 31.28 -2.00 -5.48
C ASN A 50 30.85 -1.87 -6.95
N PRO A 51 29.64 -1.34 -7.26
CA PRO A 51 29.30 -0.95 -8.61
C PRO A 51 30.11 0.30 -9.01
N ASP A 52 30.83 0.17 -10.12
CA ASP A 52 31.49 1.25 -10.87
C ASP A 52 30.49 2.40 -11.17
N PRO A 53 30.85 3.70 -11.08
CA PRO A 53 29.93 4.78 -11.37
C PRO A 53 29.91 5.00 -12.89
N GLY A 54 29.15 4.20 -13.62
CA GLY A 54 29.11 4.41 -15.07
C GLY A 54 28.29 3.49 -15.96
N GLU A 55 27.57 2.47 -15.48
CA GLU A 55 26.73 1.68 -16.38
C GLU A 55 25.46 1.24 -15.66
N ALA A 56 24.31 1.72 -16.13
CA ALA A 56 23.01 1.24 -15.69
C ALA A 56 22.59 0.05 -16.56
N PRO A 57 22.45 -1.17 -16.03
CA PRO A 57 21.56 -2.15 -16.60
C PRO A 57 20.27 -2.14 -15.80
N ALA A 58 19.19 -1.68 -16.44
CA ALA A 58 17.83 -1.95 -15.99
C ALA A 58 17.64 -3.47 -15.81
N PRO A 59 17.04 -3.95 -14.70
CA PRO A 59 16.58 -5.33 -14.66
C PRO A 59 15.15 -5.41 -15.21
N SER A 60 15.09 -5.83 -16.47
CA SER A 60 13.94 -6.39 -17.15
C SER A 60 13.52 -7.73 -16.51
N ASN A 61 12.21 -7.99 -16.46
CA ASN A 61 11.57 -9.28 -16.22
C ASN A 61 11.74 -9.96 -14.84
N ALA A 62 11.07 -9.39 -13.83
CA ALA A 62 10.24 -10.24 -12.97
C ALA A 62 8.85 -10.29 -13.62
N SER A 63 8.45 -11.44 -14.14
CA SER A 63 7.07 -11.66 -14.60
C SER A 63 6.14 -11.52 -13.39
N ILE A 64 5.64 -10.31 -13.18
CA ILE A 64 4.55 -10.01 -12.28
C ILE A 64 3.39 -10.91 -12.73
N PRO A 65 2.71 -11.65 -11.83
CA PRO A 65 1.52 -12.39 -12.21
C PRO A 65 0.59 -11.41 -12.89
N ASP A 66 0.24 -11.72 -14.14
CA ASP A 66 -0.58 -10.94 -15.04
C ASP A 66 -1.74 -10.32 -14.26
N SER A 67 -1.72 -8.99 -14.15
CA SER A 67 -2.72 -8.20 -13.44
C SER A 67 -4.01 -8.31 -14.24
N SER A 68 -4.77 -9.40 -14.01
CA SER A 68 -6.09 -9.51 -14.57
C SER A 68 -6.91 -8.29 -14.11
N PRO A 69 -7.59 -7.56 -15.02
CA PRO A 69 -8.44 -6.41 -14.68
C PRO A 69 -9.51 -6.69 -13.60
N ASN A 70 -9.71 -7.97 -13.29
CA ASN A 70 -10.67 -8.49 -12.33
C ASN A 70 -10.03 -9.10 -11.07
N ASP A 71 -8.75 -8.81 -10.76
CA ASP A 71 -8.15 -9.24 -9.50
C ASP A 71 -8.85 -8.57 -8.30
N PRO A 72 -9.60 -9.32 -7.45
CA PRO A 72 -10.26 -8.76 -6.26
C PRO A 72 -9.25 -8.18 -5.26
N LEU A 73 -8.00 -8.65 -5.30
CA LEU A 73 -6.93 -8.15 -4.45
C LEU A 73 -6.39 -6.81 -4.95
N ALA A 74 -6.24 -6.62 -6.27
CA ALA A 74 -5.92 -5.32 -6.86
C ALA A 74 -6.93 -4.24 -6.45
N ALA A 75 -8.23 -4.56 -6.49
CA ALA A 75 -9.28 -3.62 -6.08
C ALA A 75 -9.22 -3.27 -4.57
N ARG A 76 -8.89 -4.21 -3.70
CA ARG A 76 -8.71 -3.92 -2.25
C ARG A 76 -7.47 -3.09 -2.00
N ARG A 77 -6.36 -3.40 -2.69
CA ARG A 77 -5.12 -2.62 -2.61
C ARG A 77 -5.34 -1.20 -3.09
N SER A 78 -6.02 -1.01 -4.21
CA SER A 78 -6.29 0.31 -4.78
C SER A 78 -7.12 1.18 -3.84
N ILE A 79 -8.14 0.63 -3.17
CA ILE A 79 -8.92 1.35 -2.13
C ILE A 79 -8.02 1.85 -1.00
N ASN A 80 -7.17 0.98 -0.45
CA ASN A 80 -6.28 1.35 0.64
C ASN A 80 -5.26 2.41 0.19
N LEU A 81 -4.67 2.22 -1.00
CA LEU A 81 -3.72 3.16 -1.59
C LEU A 81 -4.35 4.53 -1.84
N ALA A 82 -5.57 4.58 -2.38
CA ALA A 82 -6.33 5.82 -2.57
C ALA A 82 -6.62 6.50 -1.24
N ARG A 83 -7.10 5.74 -0.25
CA ARG A 83 -7.45 6.25 1.07
C ARG A 83 -6.24 6.89 1.76
N ASP A 84 -5.13 6.17 1.83
CA ASP A 84 -3.90 6.64 2.49
C ASP A 84 -3.29 7.83 1.75
N THR A 85 -3.37 7.84 0.42
CA THR A 85 -2.93 8.97 -0.40
C THR A 85 -3.76 10.21 -0.12
N ALA A 86 -5.10 10.11 -0.15
CA ALA A 86 -5.98 11.24 0.16
C ALA A 86 -5.77 11.78 1.58
N ILE A 87 -5.59 10.89 2.56
CA ILE A 87 -5.26 11.29 3.94
C ILE A 87 -3.96 12.09 3.98
N ARG A 88 -2.91 11.59 3.33
CA ARG A 88 -1.58 12.23 3.31
C ARG A 88 -1.62 13.59 2.61
N LEU A 89 -2.32 13.69 1.48
CA LEU A 89 -2.46 14.95 0.73
C LEU A 89 -3.19 16.03 1.53
N ASN A 90 -4.12 15.63 2.39
CA ASN A 90 -5.00 16.55 3.12
C ASN A 90 -4.60 16.75 4.60
N GLY A 91 -3.33 16.55 4.95
CA GLY A 91 -2.79 16.89 6.27
C GLY A 91 -2.96 15.81 7.35
N GLY A 92 -3.34 14.59 6.96
CA GLY A 92 -3.38 13.43 7.87
C GLY A 92 -4.71 13.27 8.62
N LEU A 93 -4.81 12.16 9.36
CA LEU A 93 -6.05 11.75 10.04
C LEU A 93 -6.52 12.70 11.15
N SER A 94 -5.64 13.57 11.66
CA SER A 94 -5.97 14.59 12.67
C SER A 94 -6.79 15.74 12.08
N VAL A 95 -6.70 15.99 10.78
CA VAL A 95 -7.32 17.13 10.10
C VAL A 95 -8.33 16.68 9.04
N TYR A 96 -8.13 15.50 8.45
CA TYR A 96 -8.93 15.00 7.35
C TYR A 96 -9.40 13.57 7.59
N ARG A 97 -10.67 13.32 7.28
CA ARG A 97 -11.27 11.99 7.24
C ARG A 97 -11.97 11.78 5.89
N PRO A 98 -11.59 10.74 5.12
CA PRO A 98 -12.34 10.31 3.95
C PRO A 98 -13.77 9.89 4.33
N ALA A 99 -14.69 9.98 3.38
CA ALA A 99 -16.05 9.46 3.52
C ALA A 99 -16.10 7.94 3.75
N SER A 100 -17.20 7.48 4.35
CA SER A 100 -17.48 6.08 4.68
C SER A 100 -17.34 5.13 3.50
N CYS A 101 -17.64 5.57 2.28
CA CYS A 101 -17.49 4.80 1.06
C CYS A 101 -16.06 4.26 0.87
N MET A 102 -15.03 4.99 1.32
CA MET A 102 -13.65 4.53 1.20
C MET A 102 -13.32 3.37 2.12
N PHE A 103 -14.17 3.09 3.12
CA PHE A 103 -14.04 1.95 4.03
C PHE A 103 -14.87 0.73 3.60
N ALA A 104 -15.72 0.90 2.59
CA ALA A 104 -16.44 -0.22 1.96
C ALA A 104 -15.51 -1.05 1.06
N GLY A 105 -15.93 -2.27 0.73
CA GLY A 105 -15.27 -3.09 -0.28
C GLY A 105 -15.38 -2.49 -1.68
N ALA A 106 -14.75 -3.10 -2.69
CA ALA A 106 -14.79 -2.61 -4.08
C ALA A 106 -16.14 -2.85 -4.78
N ALA A 107 -16.88 -3.87 -4.37
CA ALA A 107 -18.17 -4.20 -4.97
C ALA A 107 -19.22 -3.15 -4.56
N GLY A 108 -19.81 -2.47 -5.55
CA GLY A 108 -20.87 -1.47 -5.32
C GLY A 108 -20.40 -0.21 -4.59
N ASN A 109 -19.10 0.09 -4.62
CA ASN A 109 -18.57 1.26 -3.92
C ASN A 109 -18.88 2.55 -4.70
N PRO A 110 -19.60 3.53 -4.12
CA PRO A 110 -19.97 4.76 -4.82
C PRO A 110 -18.77 5.69 -5.08
N CYS A 111 -17.65 5.50 -4.37
CA CYS A 111 -16.45 6.31 -4.52
C CYS A 111 -15.44 5.69 -5.48
N LEU A 112 -15.74 4.53 -6.06
CA LEU A 112 -14.90 3.83 -7.01
C LEU A 112 -15.58 3.74 -8.37
N SER A 113 -14.89 4.19 -9.40
CA SER A 113 -15.22 3.96 -10.81
C SER A 113 -14.04 3.32 -11.53
N ARG A 114 -14.28 2.83 -12.75
CA ARG A 114 -13.22 2.31 -13.63
C ARG A 114 -13.12 3.15 -14.89
N GLU A 115 -11.89 3.34 -15.35
CA GLU A 115 -11.59 4.01 -16.61
C GLU A 115 -10.43 3.27 -17.29
N ASN A 116 -10.69 2.60 -18.42
CA ASN A 116 -9.69 1.80 -19.15
C ASN A 116 -8.94 0.81 -18.23
N ASP A 117 -9.68 0.04 -17.43
CA ASP A 117 -9.19 -0.91 -16.41
C ASP A 117 -8.47 -0.31 -15.19
N ASP A 118 -8.12 0.97 -15.21
CA ASP A 118 -7.62 1.69 -14.04
C ASP A 118 -8.75 2.03 -13.07
N PHE A 119 -8.38 2.16 -11.79
CA PHE A 119 -9.30 2.57 -10.74
C PHE A 119 -9.29 4.09 -10.62
N VAL A 120 -10.47 4.70 -10.71
CA VAL A 120 -10.65 6.13 -10.45
C VAL A 120 -11.43 6.27 -9.16
N PHE A 121 -10.87 6.98 -8.19
CA PHE A 121 -11.48 7.22 -6.91
C PHE A 121 -11.96 8.66 -6.81
N ASN A 122 -13.22 8.85 -6.49
CA ASN A 122 -13.79 10.13 -6.10
C ASN A 122 -14.01 10.08 -4.58
N ILE A 123 -13.16 10.81 -3.85
CA ILE A 123 -13.01 10.72 -2.40
C ILE A 123 -13.47 12.04 -1.77
N PRO A 124 -14.74 12.17 -1.39
CA PRO A 124 -15.17 13.25 -0.53
C PRO A 124 -14.58 13.06 0.87
N GLY A 125 -14.20 14.16 1.52
CA GLY A 125 -13.73 14.13 2.90
C GLY A 125 -13.76 15.49 3.56
N GLY A 126 -13.55 15.48 4.88
CA GLY A 126 -13.69 16.68 5.71
C GLY A 126 -13.05 16.51 7.08
N PRO A 127 -13.28 17.45 8.02
CA PRO A 127 -12.72 17.38 9.37
C PRO A 127 -13.21 16.13 10.12
N PRO A 128 -12.44 15.58 11.08
CA PRO A 128 -12.89 14.42 11.83
C PRO A 128 -14.27 14.63 12.46
N GLY A 129 -15.22 13.73 12.17
CA GLY A 129 -16.62 13.86 12.63
C GLY A 129 -17.60 14.37 11.57
N TRP A 130 -17.12 14.94 10.45
CA TRP A 130 -17.98 15.65 9.47
C TRP A 130 -19.18 14.82 9.00
N GLU A 131 -18.94 13.57 8.61
CA GLU A 131 -19.97 12.69 8.06
C GLU A 131 -20.98 12.27 9.15
N GLN A 132 -20.52 12.06 10.39
CA GLN A 132 -21.39 11.72 11.53
C GLN A 132 -22.29 12.90 11.93
N SER A 133 -21.81 14.12 11.74
CA SER A 133 -22.55 15.36 11.97
C SER A 133 -23.50 15.73 10.81
N GLY A 134 -23.47 14.98 9.71
CA GLY A 134 -24.24 15.29 8.50
C GLY A 134 -23.75 16.55 7.77
N GLU A 135 -22.50 16.94 8.00
CA GLU A 135 -21.88 18.06 7.29
C GLU A 135 -21.53 17.68 5.85
N ALA A 136 -21.41 18.69 4.99
CA ALA A 136 -20.88 18.47 3.64
C ALA A 136 -19.36 18.22 3.70
N PRO A 137 -18.78 17.45 2.75
CA PRO A 137 -17.33 17.33 2.65
C PRO A 137 -16.71 18.72 2.42
N SER A 138 -15.53 18.96 2.98
CA SER A 138 -14.79 20.22 2.76
C SER A 138 -13.76 20.10 1.65
N ILE A 139 -13.36 18.87 1.31
CA ILE A 139 -12.38 18.55 0.28
C ILE A 139 -12.89 17.38 -0.56
N GLN A 140 -12.69 17.49 -1.86
CA GLN A 140 -12.86 16.45 -2.85
C GLN A 140 -11.48 16.10 -3.42
N THR A 141 -11.11 14.83 -3.31
CA THR A 141 -9.89 14.29 -3.94
C THR A 141 -10.29 13.31 -5.05
N ILE A 142 -9.70 13.42 -6.23
CA ILE A 142 -9.90 12.49 -7.34
C ILE A 142 -8.55 11.90 -7.73
N LEU A 143 -8.40 10.58 -7.57
CA LEU A 143 -7.17 9.86 -7.83
C LEU A 143 -7.38 8.81 -8.92
N LYS A 144 -6.41 8.65 -9.81
CA LYS A 144 -6.32 7.53 -10.74
C LYS A 144 -5.22 6.59 -10.29
N ILE A 145 -5.56 5.32 -10.12
CA ILE A 145 -4.67 4.25 -9.64
C ILE A 145 -4.60 3.16 -10.70
N ALA A 146 -3.41 2.62 -10.90
CA ALA A 146 -3.17 1.56 -11.88
C ALA A 146 -4.08 0.36 -11.66
N ALA A 147 -4.43 -0.35 -12.74
CA ALA A 147 -5.23 -1.57 -12.71
C ALA A 147 -4.73 -2.67 -11.75
N ASP A 148 -3.44 -2.68 -11.38
CA ASP A 148 -2.86 -3.61 -10.40
C ASP A 148 -3.05 -3.18 -8.93
N GLY A 149 -3.54 -1.96 -8.72
CA GLY A 149 -3.78 -1.34 -7.42
C GLY A 149 -2.52 -0.95 -6.66
N ARG A 150 -1.36 -0.84 -7.31
CA ARG A 150 -0.05 -0.65 -6.64
C ARG A 150 0.52 0.75 -6.75
N SER A 151 0.09 1.55 -7.73
CA SER A 151 0.63 2.88 -7.96
C SER A 151 -0.46 3.90 -8.24
N VAL A 152 -0.26 5.12 -7.71
CA VAL A 152 -1.05 6.29 -8.10
C VAL A 152 -0.51 6.77 -9.43
N LEU A 153 -1.33 6.70 -10.47
CA LEU A 153 -0.99 7.18 -11.81
C LEU A 153 -1.12 8.69 -11.90
N ASN A 154 -2.20 9.24 -11.34
CA ASN A 154 -2.41 10.69 -11.35
C ASN A 154 -3.29 11.16 -10.20
N GLU A 155 -3.04 12.39 -9.74
CA GLU A 155 -3.95 13.17 -8.91
C GLU A 155 -4.76 14.06 -9.85
N LEU A 156 -5.97 13.62 -10.21
CA LEU A 156 -6.82 14.36 -11.15
C LEU A 156 -7.38 15.64 -10.52
N TYR A 157 -7.62 15.62 -9.21
CA TYR A 157 -8.12 16.78 -8.47
C TYR A 157 -7.85 16.65 -6.97
N ASN A 158 -7.55 17.75 -6.28
CA ASN A 158 -7.59 17.83 -4.82
C ASN A 158 -7.91 19.27 -4.38
N GLY A 159 -9.10 19.49 -3.84
CA GLY A 159 -9.55 20.84 -3.48
C GLY A 159 -10.99 20.90 -2.98
N PRO A 160 -11.60 22.09 -2.89
CA PRO A 160 -13.00 22.23 -2.47
C PRO A 160 -13.96 21.40 -3.36
N PRO A 161 -15.04 20.82 -2.82
CA PRO A 161 -15.99 20.06 -3.63
C PRO A 161 -16.59 20.91 -4.75
N GLN A 162 -16.55 20.38 -5.95
CA GLN A 162 -17.19 21.00 -7.11
C GLN A 162 -18.68 20.66 -7.06
N THR A 163 -19.53 21.65 -6.77
CA THR A 163 -20.97 21.54 -7.02
C THR A 163 -21.20 21.64 -8.53
N ASN A 164 -21.74 20.57 -9.13
CA ASN A 164 -22.29 20.61 -10.48
C ASN A 164 -23.75 21.07 -10.39
#